data_AF-A0A4Q4BZ46-F1
#
_entry.id   AF-A0A4Q4BZ46-F1
#
_cell.length_a   1.000
_cell.length_b   1.000
_cell.length_c   1.000
_cell.angle_alpha   90.00
_cell.angle_beta   90.00
_cell.angle_gamma   90.00
#
_symmetry.space_group_name_H-M   'P 1'
#
loop_
_entity.id
_entity.type
_entity.pdbx_description
1 polymer ?
#
loop_
_entity_poly.entity_id
_entity_poly.type
_entity_poly.pdbx_seq_one_letter_code
_entity_poly.pdbx_strand_id
1 'polypeptide(L)'
;MLLLTMKRQQYASQQKHHGEVRMADKVEPSVMLQRIAATGDPLARHQREIIGDAVRIHIPLRDVVSLRNVAVYLRTLAGILDTLSRDTKRQDFEVLFDARSRIKLADRAIREGWPTTG
;
A
#
# COMPACT_ATOMS: atom_id res chain seq x y z
N MET A 1 -39.97 -9.70 33.15
CA MET A 1 -39.73 -8.54 32.27
C MET A 1 -38.50 -7.69 32.71
N LEU A 2 -37.44 -8.29 33.28
CA LEU A 2 -36.23 -7.57 33.72
C LEU A 2 -34.96 -7.90 32.91
N LEU A 3 -35.04 -8.87 31.99
CA LEU A 3 -33.91 -9.35 31.19
C LEU A 3 -33.66 -8.56 29.90
N LEU A 4 -34.60 -7.71 29.47
CA LEU A 4 -34.43 -6.91 28.24
C LEU A 4 -33.71 -5.57 28.46
N THR A 5 -33.67 -5.07 29.69
CA THR A 5 -33.12 -3.73 29.99
C THR A 5 -31.60 -3.76 30.15
N MET A 6 -31.02 -4.85 30.66
CA MET A 6 -29.57 -4.98 30.84
C MET A 6 -28.80 -5.21 29.53
N LYS A 7 -29.42 -5.86 28.54
CA LYS A 7 -28.78 -6.04 27.21
C LYS A 7 -28.60 -4.71 26.47
N ARG A 8 -29.52 -3.75 26.61
CA ARG A 8 -29.39 -2.44 25.94
C ARG A 8 -28.24 -1.60 26.48
N GLN A 9 -27.92 -1.69 27.77
CA GLN A 9 -26.77 -0.96 28.33
C GLN A 9 -25.44 -1.56 27.87
N GLN A 10 -25.32 -2.89 27.73
CA GLN A 10 -24.07 -3.50 27.25
C GLN A 10 -23.78 -3.20 25.76
N TYR A 11 -24.80 -3.11 24.90
CA TYR A 11 -24.59 -2.69 23.50
C TYR A 11 -24.25 -1.20 23.37
N ALA A 12 -24.77 -0.33 24.24
CA ALA A 12 -24.43 1.09 24.25
C ALA A 12 -23.03 1.38 24.82
N SER A 13 -22.51 0.53 25.70
CA SER A 13 -21.16 0.64 26.26
C SER A 13 -20.07 0.07 25.34
N GLN A 14 -20.39 -0.90 24.46
CA GLN A 14 -19.43 -1.44 23.50
C GLN A 14 -19.23 -0.59 22.24
N GLN A 15 -20.13 0.36 21.96
CA GLN A 15 -19.96 1.32 20.85
C GLN A 15 -19.10 2.54 21.20
N LYS A 16 -18.68 2.72 22.47
CA LYS A 16 -17.86 3.87 22.90
C LYS A 16 -16.35 3.61 22.91
N HIS A 17 -15.90 2.43 22.49
CA HIS A 17 -14.47 2.07 22.42
C HIS A 17 -13.99 1.61 21.04
N HIS A 18 -14.72 1.92 19.97
CA HIS A 18 -14.05 2.04 18.69
C HIS A 18 -13.33 3.37 18.67
N GLY A 19 -12.07 3.30 19.10
CA GLY A 19 -11.13 4.40 19.03
C GLY A 19 -11.29 5.12 17.70
N GLU A 20 -11.39 6.44 17.80
CA GLU A 20 -11.01 7.34 16.74
C GLU A 20 -9.73 6.80 16.13
N VAL A 21 -9.85 6.13 14.99
CA VAL A 21 -8.74 6.04 14.06
C VAL A 21 -8.52 7.49 13.70
N ARG A 22 -7.61 8.15 14.43
CA ARG A 22 -7.12 9.48 14.10
C ARG A 22 -6.74 9.37 12.63
N MET A 23 -7.59 9.95 11.79
CA MET A 23 -7.35 10.11 10.37
C MET A 23 -5.91 10.56 10.27
N ALA A 24 -5.06 9.79 9.60
CA ALA A 24 -3.68 10.16 9.36
C ALA A 24 -3.71 11.59 8.83
N ASP A 25 -3.27 12.52 9.66
CA ASP A 25 -3.33 13.95 9.38
C ASP A 25 -2.83 14.14 7.96
N LYS A 26 -3.66 14.74 7.10
CA LYS A 26 -3.22 15.16 5.78
C LYS A 26 -2.02 16.08 6.03
N VAL A 27 -0.81 15.55 5.84
CA VAL A 27 0.41 16.30 6.07
C VAL A 27 0.33 17.51 5.16
N GLU A 28 0.33 18.71 5.74
CA GLU A 28 0.25 19.92 4.94
C GLU A 28 1.39 19.96 3.92
N PRO A 29 1.13 20.38 2.67
CA PRO A 29 2.14 20.41 1.61
C PRO A 29 3.43 21.16 2.00
N SER A 30 3.32 22.17 2.86
CA SER A 30 4.44 22.93 3.43
C SER A 30 5.40 22.05 4.26
N VAL A 31 4.85 21.17 5.10
CA VAL A 31 5.63 20.27 5.97
C VAL A 31 6.31 19.18 5.14
N MET A 32 5.64 18.69 4.10
CA MET A 32 6.20 17.71 3.17
C MET A 32 7.38 18.29 2.38
N LEU A 33 7.24 19.49 1.82
CA LEU A 33 8.31 20.17 1.09
C LEU A 33 9.52 20.48 1.98
N GLN A 34 9.28 20.88 3.24
CA GLN A 34 10.35 21.08 4.22
C GLN A 34 11.11 19.78 4.53
N ARG A 35 10.39 18.63 4.63
CA ARG A 35 11.05 17.33 4.81
C ARG A 35 11.88 16.92 3.61
N ILE A 36 11.33 17.03 2.40
CA ILE A 36 12.10 16.72 1.18
C ILE A 36 13.38 17.54 1.12
N ALA A 37 13.31 18.84 1.44
CA ALA A 37 14.50 19.70 1.46
C ALA A 37 15.53 19.28 2.52
N ALA A 38 15.08 18.75 3.67
CA ALA A 38 15.95 18.37 4.78
C ALA A 38 16.51 16.93 4.68
N THR A 39 15.74 15.98 4.18
CA THR A 39 16.06 14.54 4.21
C THR A 39 16.09 13.88 2.83
N GLY A 40 15.58 14.55 1.79
CA GLY A 40 15.33 13.94 0.48
C GLY A 40 14.15 12.96 0.47
N ASP A 41 13.42 12.83 1.59
CA ASP A 41 12.34 11.87 1.77
C ASP A 41 11.02 12.60 2.08
N PRO A 42 9.95 12.41 1.28
CA PRO A 42 8.65 13.02 1.56
C PRO A 42 7.94 12.43 2.79
N LEU A 43 8.33 11.24 3.24
CA LEU A 43 7.65 10.50 4.30
C LEU A 43 8.16 10.84 5.71
N ALA A 44 7.27 10.70 6.68
CA ALA A 44 7.67 10.64 8.09
C ALA A 44 8.48 9.38 8.38
N ARG A 45 9.33 9.42 9.41
CA ARG A 45 10.10 8.24 9.86
C ARG A 45 9.22 7.00 10.11
N HIS A 46 8.11 7.15 10.83
CA HIS A 46 7.20 6.03 11.11
C HIS A 46 6.52 5.48 9.83
N GLN A 47 6.22 6.34 8.86
CA GLN A 47 5.69 5.92 7.55
C GLN A 47 6.73 5.12 6.77
N ARG A 48 7.98 5.58 6.80
CA ARG A 48 9.13 4.87 6.21
C ARG A 48 9.39 3.54 6.92
N GLU A 49 9.26 3.46 8.23
CA GLU A 49 9.36 2.20 8.99
C GLU A 49 8.27 1.18 8.59
N ILE A 50 7.06 1.65 8.25
CA ILE A 50 5.96 0.78 7.77
C ILE A 50 6.20 0.30 6.33
N ILE A 51 6.53 1.23 5.42
CA ILE A 51 6.71 0.90 3.99
C ILE A 51 8.04 0.18 3.76
N GLY A 52 9.09 0.53 4.50
CA GLY A 52 10.47 0.14 4.24
C GLY A 52 11.11 0.93 3.08
N ASP A 53 12.42 0.73 2.93
CA ASP A 53 13.22 1.54 1.99
C ASP A 53 13.20 1.01 0.56
N ALA A 54 13.03 -0.30 0.39
CA ALA A 54 13.08 -0.95 -0.91
C ALA A 54 12.19 -2.19 -0.99
N VAL A 55 11.83 -2.56 -2.22
CA VAL A 55 11.19 -3.81 -2.58
C VAL A 55 11.92 -4.40 -3.80
N ARG A 56 12.05 -5.73 -3.85
CA ARG A 56 12.78 -6.44 -4.91
C ARG A 56 11.83 -7.38 -5.66
N ILE A 57 12.09 -7.55 -6.95
CA ILE A 57 11.44 -8.55 -7.81
C ILE A 57 12.49 -9.60 -8.18
N HIS A 58 12.15 -10.88 -8.04
CA HIS A 58 12.97 -12.01 -8.42
C HIS A 58 12.46 -12.58 -9.75
N ILE A 59 13.34 -12.57 -10.76
CA ILE A 59 12.99 -13.07 -12.10
C ILE A 59 13.66 -14.44 -12.30
N PRO A 60 12.88 -15.53 -12.39
CA PRO A 60 13.43 -16.84 -12.69
C PRO A 60 13.82 -16.93 -14.18
N LEU A 61 15.10 -17.19 -14.45
CA LEU A 61 15.66 -17.32 -15.81
C LEU A 61 15.65 -18.77 -16.27
N ARG A 62 14.46 -19.32 -16.52
CA ARG A 62 14.29 -20.74 -16.91
C ARG A 62 14.49 -20.95 -18.41
N ASP A 63 13.82 -20.15 -19.23
CA ASP A 63 13.82 -20.25 -20.69
C ASP A 63 13.31 -18.94 -21.34
N VAL A 64 13.46 -18.82 -22.66
CA VAL A 64 13.12 -17.61 -23.44
C VAL A 64 11.61 -17.34 -23.46
N VAL A 65 10.77 -18.37 -23.46
CA VAL A 65 9.30 -18.21 -23.46
C VAL A 65 8.83 -17.67 -22.12
N SER A 66 9.32 -18.26 -21.02
CA SER A 66 9.09 -17.77 -19.66
C SER A 66 9.55 -16.32 -19.50
N LEU A 67 10.73 -15.97 -20.04
CA LEU A 67 11.24 -14.61 -20.01
C LEU A 67 10.33 -13.61 -20.76
N ARG A 68 9.76 -14.03 -21.90
CA ARG A 68 8.79 -13.21 -22.65
C ARG A 68 7.55 -12.90 -21.82
N ASN A 69 7.04 -13.87 -21.07
CA ASN A 69 5.88 -13.67 -20.19
C ASN A 69 6.24 -12.72 -19.03
N VAL A 70 7.42 -12.87 -18.43
CA VAL A 70 7.91 -11.93 -17.41
C VAL A 70 8.01 -10.50 -17.95
N ALA A 71 8.49 -10.32 -19.18
CA ALA A 71 8.57 -8.99 -19.79
C ALA A 71 7.19 -8.31 -19.92
N VAL A 72 6.14 -9.07 -20.21
CA VAL A 72 4.76 -8.54 -20.22
C VAL A 72 4.35 -8.08 -18.82
N TYR A 73 4.61 -8.89 -17.78
CA TYR A 73 4.30 -8.51 -16.40
C TYR A 73 5.03 -7.24 -15.96
N LEU A 74 6.32 -7.13 -16.26
CA LEU A 74 7.10 -5.94 -15.94
C LEU A 74 6.59 -4.70 -16.67
N ARG A 75 6.16 -4.83 -17.92
CA ARG A 75 5.56 -3.72 -18.68
C ARG A 75 4.26 -3.25 -18.05
N THR A 76 3.37 -4.17 -17.69
CA THR A 76 2.11 -3.82 -17.01
C THR A 76 2.38 -3.16 -15.66
N LEU A 77 3.32 -3.69 -14.87
CA LEU A 77 3.72 -3.09 -13.60
C LEU A 77 4.26 -1.67 -13.81
N ALA A 78 5.13 -1.45 -14.80
CA ALA A 78 5.66 -0.13 -15.11
C ALA A 78 4.56 0.88 -15.43
N GLY A 79 3.54 0.49 -16.20
CA GLY A 79 2.38 1.36 -16.49
C GLY A 79 1.56 1.71 -15.24
N ILE A 80 1.36 0.73 -14.34
CA ILE A 80 0.69 0.97 -13.05
C ILE A 80 1.50 1.97 -12.19
N LEU A 81 2.82 1.78 -12.10
CA LEU A 81 3.69 2.67 -11.32
C LEU A 81 3.76 4.08 -11.89
N ASP A 82 3.81 4.23 -13.22
CA ASP A 82 3.74 5.54 -13.88
C ASP A 82 2.42 6.23 -13.56
N THR A 83 1.30 5.50 -13.59
CA THR A 83 -0.02 6.04 -13.24
C THR A 83 -0.08 6.49 -11.79
N LEU A 84 0.41 5.67 -10.85
CA LEU A 84 0.49 5.99 -9.42
C LEU A 84 1.36 7.23 -9.17
N SER A 85 2.49 7.36 -9.85
CA SER A 85 3.41 8.49 -9.68
C SER A 85 2.82 9.85 -10.07
N ARG A 86 1.76 9.85 -10.89
CA ARG A 86 1.05 11.04 -11.35
C ARG A 86 -0.22 11.33 -10.53
N ASP A 87 -0.56 10.47 -9.57
CA ASP A 87 -1.75 10.65 -8.74
C ASP A 87 -1.47 11.71 -7.65
N THR A 88 -1.84 12.95 -7.95
CA THR A 88 -1.69 14.09 -7.04
C THR A 88 -2.83 14.22 -6.03
N LYS A 89 -3.86 13.36 -6.11
CA LYS A 89 -5.03 13.41 -5.21
C LYS A 89 -4.80 12.64 -3.92
N ARG A 90 -3.94 11.62 -3.96
CA ARG A 90 -3.61 10.76 -2.83
C ARG A 90 -2.38 11.30 -2.10
N GLN A 91 -2.26 10.96 -0.82
CA GLN A 91 -1.05 11.26 -0.07
C GLN A 91 0.11 10.39 -0.56
N ASP A 92 1.33 10.92 -0.56
CA ASP A 92 2.56 10.19 -0.93
C ASP A 92 2.70 8.84 -0.24
N PHE A 93 2.35 8.77 1.05
CA PHE A 93 2.35 7.52 1.80
C PHE A 93 1.45 6.46 1.16
N GLU A 94 0.22 6.81 0.79
CA GLU A 94 -0.72 5.88 0.18
C GLU A 94 -0.24 5.42 -1.19
N VAL A 95 0.30 6.35 -1.99
CA VAL A 95 0.84 6.07 -3.33
C VAL A 95 2.01 5.10 -3.23
N LEU A 96 2.98 5.37 -2.34
CA LEU A 96 4.16 4.52 -2.16
C LEU A 96 3.81 3.16 -1.53
N PHE A 97 2.83 3.11 -0.62
CA PHE A 97 2.35 1.86 -0.04
C PHE A 97 1.65 0.96 -1.08
N ASP A 98 0.82 1.55 -1.94
CA ASP A 98 0.17 0.84 -3.06
C ASP A 98 1.21 0.36 -4.07
N ALA A 99 2.15 1.22 -4.47
CA ALA A 99 3.26 0.86 -5.35
C ALA A 99 4.04 -0.36 -4.83
N ARG A 100 4.41 -0.35 -3.53
CA ARG A 100 5.06 -1.51 -2.88
C ARG A 100 4.20 -2.78 -2.96
N SER A 101 2.91 -2.66 -2.69
CA SER A 101 1.98 -3.79 -2.74
C SER A 101 1.87 -4.38 -4.14
N ARG A 102 1.77 -3.53 -5.17
CA ARG A 102 1.76 -3.94 -6.58
C ARG A 102 3.05 -4.64 -6.98
N ILE A 103 4.20 -4.15 -6.54
CA ILE A 103 5.50 -4.79 -6.81
C ILE A 103 5.58 -6.17 -6.14
N LYS A 104 5.13 -6.31 -4.88
CA LYS A 104 5.09 -7.61 -4.20
C LYS A 104 4.16 -8.61 -4.88
N LEU A 105 3.00 -8.16 -5.36
CA LEU A 105 2.08 -9.00 -6.14
C LEU A 105 2.69 -9.44 -7.46
N ALA A 106 3.40 -8.53 -8.15
CA ALA A 106 4.11 -8.86 -9.38
C ALA A 106 5.24 -9.86 -9.15
N ASP A 107 6.06 -9.68 -8.09
CA ASP A 107 7.09 -10.65 -7.70
C ASP A 107 6.48 -12.05 -7.47
N ARG A 108 5.37 -12.11 -6.73
CA ARG A 108 4.66 -13.37 -6.50
C ARG A 108 4.17 -13.99 -7.80
N ALA A 109 3.50 -13.22 -8.65
CA ALA A 109 2.99 -13.68 -9.94
C ALA A 109 4.11 -14.20 -10.87
N ILE A 110 5.26 -13.53 -10.88
CA ILE A 110 6.43 -13.95 -11.67
C ILE A 110 7.00 -15.28 -11.15
N ARG A 111 7.01 -15.48 -9.83
CA ARG A 111 7.54 -16.71 -9.22
C ARG A 111 6.59 -17.90 -9.29
N GLU A 112 5.31 -17.68 -9.02
CA GLU A 112 4.30 -18.73 -8.91
C GLU A 112 3.57 -19.01 -10.23
N GLY A 113 3.65 -18.09 -11.20
CA GLY A 113 2.78 -18.08 -12.38
C GLY A 113 1.44 -17.42 -12.05
N TRP A 114 0.89 -16.66 -13.00
CA TRP A 114 -0.45 -16.09 -12.84
C TRP A 114 -1.49 -17.21 -12.91
N PRO A 115 -2.57 -17.18 -12.11
CA PRO A 115 -3.73 -18.02 -12.37
C PRO A 115 -4.32 -17.56 -13.71
N THR A 116 -3.95 -18.22 -14.80
CA THR A 116 -4.72 -18.14 -16.04
C THR A 116 -6.12 -18.57 -15.68
N THR A 117 -7.05 -17.62 -15.58
CA THR A 117 -8.48 -17.91 -15.59
C THR A 117 -8.72 -18.78 -16.82
N GLY A 118 -8.91 -20.07 -16.58
CA GLY A 118 -9.34 -21.04 -17.57
C GLY A 118 -10.80 -20.84 -17.92
#